data_AF-A0A392R5W0-F1
#
_entry.id   AF-A0A392R5W0-F1
#
_cell.length_a   1.000
_cell.length_b   1.000
_cell.length_c   1.000
_cell.angle_alpha   90.00
_cell.angle_beta   90.00
_cell.angle_gamma   90.00
#
_symmetry.space_group_name_H-M   'P 1'
#
loop_
_entity.id
_entity.type
_entity.pdbx_description
1 polymer ?
#
loop_
_entity_poly.entity_id
_entity_poly.type
_entity_poly.pdbx_seq_one_letter_code
_entity_poly.pdbx_strand_id
1 'polypeptide(L)' 'MMNFVKKNGEVRLPPGFRFHPTDEELVVQYLKRKVFSLPLPASIIPQVDLCKSDPWDLP' A
#
# COMPACT_ATOMS: atom_id res chain seq x y z
N MET A 1 -7.24 -16.88 -3.47
CA MET A 1 -6.00 -16.16 -3.86
C MET A 1 -6.38 -15.17 -4.95
N MET A 2 -6.23 -13.86 -4.76
CA MET A 2 -6.63 -12.86 -5.76
C MET A 2 -5.69 -12.96 -6.97
N ASN A 3 -6.24 -13.21 -8.16
CA ASN A 3 -5.47 -13.39 -9.40
C ASN A 3 -5.10 -12.01 -9.96
N PHE A 4 -3.90 -11.53 -9.62
CA PHE A 4 -3.33 -10.30 -10.18
C PHE A 4 -2.68 -10.59 -11.54
N VAL A 5 -3.18 -9.98 -12.62
CA VAL A 5 -2.49 -10.00 -13.91
C VAL A 5 -1.34 -8.99 -13.85
N LYS A 6 -0.11 -9.49 -13.68
CA LYS A 6 1.12 -8.69 -13.71
C LYS A 6 1.58 -8.54 -15.15
N LYS A 7 1.51 -7.32 -15.71
CA LYS A 7 2.11 -7.00 -17.02
C LYS A 7 3.08 -5.85 -16.80
N ASN A 8 4.37 -6.06 -17.09
CA ASN A 8 5.45 -5.07 -17.06
C ASN A 8 5.75 -4.43 -15.68
N GLY A 9 5.43 -5.11 -14.57
CA GLY A 9 5.65 -4.59 -13.22
C GLY A 9 4.46 -3.79 -12.66
N GLU A 10 3.48 -3.46 -13.49
CA GLU A 10 2.21 -2.90 -13.07
C GLU A 10 1.17 -4.01 -12.82
N VAL A 11 0.47 -3.88 -11.69
CA VAL A 11 -0.67 -4.75 -11.35
C VAL A 11 -1.89 -4.19 -12.07
N ARG A 12 -2.39 -4.90 -13.10
CA ARG A 12 -3.63 -4.49 -13.78
C ARG A 12 -4.82 -4.94 -12.95
N LEU A 13 -5.44 -3.98 -12.27
CA LEU A 13 -6.63 -4.19 -11.46
C LEU A 13 -7.89 -3.96 -12.31
N PRO A 14 -8.97 -4.74 -12.10
CA PRO A 14 -10.26 -4.46 -12.73
C PRO A 14 -10.76 -3.05 -12.38
N PRO A 15 -11.51 -2.38 -13.29
CA PRO A 15 -12.15 -1.11 -12.96
C PRO A 15 -12.99 -1.21 -11.68
N GLY A 16 -12.85 -0.22 -10.80
CA GLY A 16 -13.53 -0.19 -9.50
C GLY A 16 -12.76 -0.83 -8.34
N PHE A 17 -11.71 -1.60 -8.61
CA PHE A 17 -10.82 -2.06 -7.55
C PHE A 17 -10.02 -0.89 -6.98
N ARG A 18 -10.02 -0.75 -5.66
CA ARG A 18 -9.35 0.33 -4.94
C ARG A 18 -8.66 -0.22 -3.71
N PHE A 19 -7.67 0.52 -3.24
CA PHE A 19 -7.09 0.28 -1.94
C PHE A 19 -8.09 0.72 -0.87
N HIS A 20 -8.72 -0.25 -0.21
CA HIS A 20 -9.69 -0.02 0.86
C HIS A 20 -9.54 -1.08 1.96
N PRO A 21 -8.39 -1.12 2.64
CA PRO A 21 -8.13 -2.10 3.70
C PRO A 21 -8.95 -1.79 4.96
N THR A 22 -9.18 -2.81 5.79
CA THR A 22 -9.65 -2.60 7.17
C THR A 22 -8.53 -2.11 8.08
N ASP A 23 -8.86 -1.60 9.27
CA ASP A 23 -7.88 -1.20 10.29
C ASP A 23 -6.95 -2.36 10.67
N GLU A 24 -7.49 -3.56 10.80
CA GLU A 24 -6.72 -4.77 11.10
C GLU A 24 -5.74 -5.10 9.97
N GLU A 25 -6.17 -4.99 8.72
CA GLU A 25 -5.31 -5.21 7.56
C GLU A 25 -4.19 -4.17 7.48
N LEU A 26 -4.48 -2.90 7.76
CA LEU A 26 -3.46 -1.84 7.81
C LEU A 26 -2.40 -2.14 8.88
N VAL A 27 -2.82 -2.50 10.08
CA VAL A 27 -1.89 -2.76 11.20
C VAL A 27 -1.10 -4.04 10.95
N VAL A 28 -1.77 -5.15 10.65
CA VAL A 28 -1.14 -6.48 10.59
C VAL A 28 -0.38 -6.69 9.28
N GLN A 29 -0.97 -6.32 8.14
CA GLN A 29 -0.38 -6.62 6.83
C GLN A 29 0.58 -5.55 6.33
N TYR A 30 0.45 -4.30 6.78
CA TYR A 30 1.32 -3.21 6.33
C TYR A 30 2.26 -2.73 7.44
N LEU A 31 1.72 -2.20 8.54
CA LEU A 31 2.56 -1.57 9.56
C LEU A 31 3.50 -2.57 10.25
N LYS A 32 2.95 -3.66 10.79
CA LYS A 32 3.72 -4.70 11.47
C LYS A 32 4.78 -5.29 10.54
N ARG A 33 4.41 -5.63 9.29
CA ARG A 33 5.34 -6.17 8.30
C ARG A 33 6.48 -5.18 8.00
N LYS A 34 6.17 -3.90 7.81
CA LYS A 34 7.17 -2.86 7.55
C LYS A 34 8.18 -2.74 8.69
N VAL A 35 7.71 -2.73 9.95
CA VAL A 35 8.59 -2.67 11.13
C VAL A 35 9.53 -3.87 11.22
N PHE A 36 9.05 -5.07 10.88
CA PHE A 36 9.86 -6.29 10.85
C PHE A 36 10.63 -6.52 9.53
N SER A 37 10.64 -5.53 8.62
CA SER A 37 11.26 -5.66 7.29
C SER A 37 10.78 -6.87 6.48
N LEU A 38 9.52 -7.26 6.68
CA LEU A 38 8.87 -8.35 5.95
C LEU A 38 8.28 -7.84 4.61
N PRO A 39 8.16 -8.71 3.59
CA PRO A 39 7.52 -8.34 2.33
C PRO A 39 6.09 -7.83 2.51
N LEU A 40 5.81 -6.65 1.95
CA LEU A 40 4.49 -6.06 1.91
C LEU A 40 3.62 -6.70 0.81
N PRO A 41 2.30 -6.81 1.00
CA PRO A 41 1.40 -7.34 -0.04
C PRO A 41 1.47 -6.54 -1.35
N ALA A 42 1.62 -5.21 -1.24
CA ALA A 42 1.83 -4.30 -2.35
C ALA A 42 2.62 -3.07 -1.88
N SER A 43 3.47 -2.51 -2.75
CA SER A 43 4.19 -1.25 -2.49
C SER A 43 3.34 -0.03 -2.89
N ILE A 44 2.16 0.10 -2.27
CA ILE A 44 1.18 1.16 -2.60
C ILE A 44 1.22 2.34 -1.63
N ILE A 45 1.79 2.16 -0.43
CA ILE A 45 1.91 3.23 0.58
C ILE A 45 3.31 3.86 0.45
N PRO A 46 3.43 5.14 0.02
CA PRO A 46 4.71 5.82 -0.11
C PRO A 46 5.35 6.10 1.25
N GLN A 47 6.67 6.34 1.26
CA GLN A 47 7.38 6.83 2.44
C GLN A 47 7.47 8.35 2.39
N VAL A 48 6.99 9.02 3.43
CA VAL A 48 7.03 10.48 3.57
C VAL A 48 7.27 10.85 5.03
N ASP A 49 8.04 11.91 5.26
CA ASP A 49 8.21 12.51 6.57
C ASP A 49 7.05 13.48 6.84
N LEU A 50 6.00 12.96 7.49
CA LEU A 50 4.78 13.72 7.77
C LEU A 50 5.04 14.95 8.65
N CYS A 51 6.08 14.92 9.50
CA CYS A 51 6.39 16.03 10.40
C CYS A 51 7.00 17.24 9.68
N LYS A 52 7.49 17.06 8.45
CA LYS A 52 8.14 18.11 7.65
C LYS A 52 7.35 18.51 6.41
N SER A 53 6.21 17.87 6.18
CA SER A 53 5.39 18.09 4.99
C SER A 53 4.13 18.82 5.41
N ASP A 54 3.74 19.87 4.69
CA ASP A 54 2.42 20.44 4.92
C ASP A 54 1.33 19.48 4.39
N PRO A 55 0.13 19.47 4.98
CA PRO A 55 -0.96 18.59 4.53
C PRO A 55 -1.34 18.78 3.06
N TRP A 56 -1.18 19.99 2.52
CA TRP A 56 -1.46 20.33 1.12
C TRP A 56 -0.35 19.94 0.14
N ASP A 57 0.85 19.62 0.64
CA ASP A 57 1.97 19.15 -0.20
C ASP A 57 1.93 17.64 -0.42
N LEU A 58 1.03 16.94 0.28
CA LEU A 58 0.83 15.50 0.10
C LEU A 58 -0.01 15.25 -1.17
N PRO A 59 0.40 14.29 -2.03
CA PRO A 59 -0.29 13.96 -3.27
C PRO A 59 -1.66 13.28 -3.07
#